data_AF-A0A674F0H7-F1
#
_entry.id   AF-A0A674F0H7-F1
#
_cell.length_a   1.000
_cell.length_b   1.000
_cell.length_c   1.000
_cell.angle_alpha   90.00
_cell.angle_beta   90.00
_cell.angle_gamma   90.00
#
_symmetry.space_group_name_H-M   'P 1'
#
loop_
_entity.id
_entity.type
_entity.pdbx_description
1 polymer ?
#
loop_
_entity_poly.entity_id
_entity_poly.type
_entity_poly.pdbx_seq_one_letter_code
_entity_poly.pdbx_strand_id
1 'polypeptide(L)'
;MDIMDEKKMVTLSVEDGPWTGCAVLFLRSCPAVNLLSLYKDQQGKFSVFKVLKLTLTDSAGGLEGYEILKLHDADPLLGVEVKFVDVAACRRFLQSYGSGAVQQSLSQHACRLLHCPQELVLETQLKAGTHTLDFCLDDLELCLQHIHQSQPGRLRDDEIAELDQQLQSQALGHIPQPPTLSQEEPPVPSNCFLFQKRVFEDRILAAGDLQRFSNGVGRDWRKVGRALGKNCRALKGPAIDNLAYEYEREGLYEQAYQLLSRFIQAEGSAARLGRLVRALEDSKLTSLAENILDIQPRE
;
A
#
# COMPACT_ATOMS: atom_id res chain seq x y z
N MET A 1 66.94 -19.54 10.84
CA MET A 1 67.05 -18.11 10.55
C MET A 1 66.25 -17.85 9.29
N ASP A 2 65.05 -17.33 9.55
CA ASP A 2 64.20 -16.48 8.72
C ASP A 2 63.81 -16.98 7.32
N ILE A 3 62.65 -17.64 7.32
CA ILE A 3 61.82 -17.92 6.15
C ILE A 3 61.04 -16.64 5.82
N MET A 4 61.25 -16.19 4.59
CA MET A 4 60.65 -15.02 3.94
C MET A 4 59.11 -15.08 3.88
N ASP A 5 58.53 -13.89 4.05
CA ASP A 5 57.18 -13.45 3.70
C ASP A 5 56.45 -14.27 2.62
N GLU A 6 55.36 -14.93 3.03
CA GLU A 6 54.32 -15.41 2.14
C GLU A 6 53.10 -14.50 2.26
N LYS A 7 53.16 -13.40 1.50
CA LYS A 7 52.05 -12.48 1.26
C LYS A 7 51.01 -13.23 0.44
N LYS A 8 50.10 -13.96 1.11
CA LYS A 8 48.96 -14.63 0.48
C LYS A 8 48.00 -13.59 -0.09
N MET A 9 48.25 -13.28 -1.35
CA MET A 9 47.31 -12.69 -2.29
C MET A 9 46.11 -13.65 -2.38
N VAL A 10 45.05 -13.32 -1.64
CA VAL A 10 43.73 -13.94 -1.83
C VAL A 10 43.21 -13.41 -3.16
N THR A 11 43.57 -14.11 -4.25
CA THR A 11 42.81 -14.06 -5.48
C THR A 11 41.40 -14.52 -5.14
N LEU A 12 40.50 -13.54 -5.02
CA LEU A 12 39.07 -13.75 -5.00
C LEU A 12 38.73 -14.55 -6.26
N SER A 13 38.42 -15.83 -6.05
CA SER A 13 37.71 -16.64 -7.03
C SER A 13 36.45 -15.87 -7.39
N VAL A 14 36.41 -15.33 -8.60
CA VAL A 14 35.19 -14.77 -9.18
C VAL A 14 34.24 -15.96 -9.34
N GLU A 15 33.35 -16.15 -8.38
CA GLU A 15 32.14 -16.93 -8.65
C GLU A 15 31.36 -16.12 -9.68
N ASP A 16 31.28 -16.67 -10.90
CA ASP A 16 30.68 -16.09 -12.11
C ASP A 16 29.13 -16.08 -12.01
N GLY A 17 28.60 -15.83 -10.81
CA GLY A 17 27.19 -15.69 -10.50
C GLY A 17 26.82 -14.21 -10.31
N PRO A 18 25.54 -13.84 -10.49
CA PRO A 18 25.09 -12.48 -10.20
C PRO A 18 25.35 -12.16 -8.72
N TRP A 19 26.04 -11.05 -8.46
CA TRP A 19 26.36 -10.62 -7.09
C TRP A 19 25.06 -10.40 -6.30
N THR A 20 24.93 -11.07 -5.15
CA THR A 20 23.81 -10.88 -4.23
C THR A 20 24.29 -10.73 -2.81
N GLY A 21 23.56 -9.97 -2.00
CA GLY A 21 23.83 -9.85 -0.57
C GLY A 21 22.62 -9.33 0.19
N CYS A 22 22.65 -9.45 1.50
CA CYS A 22 21.52 -9.14 2.37
C CYS A 22 21.98 -8.32 3.58
N ALA A 23 21.23 -7.27 3.89
CA ALA A 23 21.42 -6.44 5.07
C ALA A 23 20.09 -6.19 5.77
N VAL A 24 20.14 -5.93 7.07
CA VAL A 24 18.98 -5.51 7.87
C VAL A 24 19.24 -4.10 8.38
N LEU A 25 18.37 -3.16 7.99
CA LEU A 25 18.34 -1.80 8.48
C LEU A 25 17.33 -1.72 9.63
N PHE A 26 17.82 -1.52 10.84
CA PHE A 26 17.00 -1.31 12.04
C PHE A 26 16.68 0.16 12.19
N LEU A 27 15.40 0.46 12.38
CA LEU A 27 14.88 1.81 12.55
C LEU A 27 14.31 1.97 13.95
N ARG A 28 14.83 2.94 14.70
CA ARG A 28 14.24 3.41 15.95
C ARG A 28 13.60 4.76 15.72
N SER A 29 12.32 4.87 16.04
CA SER A 29 11.62 6.14 15.99
C SER A 29 11.51 6.78 17.37
N CYS A 30 11.35 8.10 17.39
CA CYS A 30 11.19 8.85 18.63
C CYS A 30 9.90 8.42 19.38
N PRO A 31 9.81 8.62 20.70
CA PRO A 31 8.65 8.19 21.49
C PRO A 31 7.30 8.77 21.03
N ALA A 32 7.31 9.92 20.35
CA ALA A 32 6.11 10.57 19.84
C ALA A 32 5.49 9.85 18.63
N VAL A 33 6.29 9.10 17.87
CA VAL A 33 5.85 8.40 16.65
C VAL A 33 6.49 7.02 16.66
N ASN A 34 5.71 5.96 16.86
CA ASN A 34 6.23 4.60 16.85
C ASN A 34 6.03 3.96 15.47
N LEU A 35 7.10 3.87 14.67
CA LEU A 35 7.06 3.26 13.33
C LEU A 35 6.62 1.80 13.36
N LEU A 36 7.03 1.05 14.39
CA LEU A 36 6.65 -0.34 14.55
C LEU A 36 5.15 -0.47 14.86
N SER A 37 4.60 0.40 15.71
CA SER A 37 3.15 0.46 15.96
C SER A 37 2.37 0.85 14.71
N LEU A 38 2.86 1.83 13.94
CA LEU A 38 2.26 2.22 12.67
C LEU A 38 2.30 1.08 11.64
N TYR A 39 3.38 0.29 11.62
CA TYR A 39 3.47 -0.89 10.76
C TYR A 39 2.46 -1.98 11.15
N LYS A 40 2.15 -2.12 12.44
CA LYS A 40 1.15 -3.07 12.95
C LYS A 40 -0.29 -2.66 12.59
N ASP A 41 -0.55 -1.37 12.39
CA ASP A 41 -1.83 -0.86 11.94
C ASP A 41 -2.02 -1.03 10.41
N GLN A 42 -3.21 -1.45 9.94
CA GLN A 42 -3.42 -1.70 8.51
C GLN A 42 -3.34 -0.44 7.64
N GLN A 43 -3.76 0.73 8.14
CA GLN A 43 -3.68 1.98 7.37
C GLN A 43 -2.26 2.58 7.43
N GLY A 44 -1.60 2.47 8.58
CA GLY A 44 -0.22 2.91 8.79
C GLY A 44 0.80 2.06 8.02
N LYS A 45 0.57 0.75 7.91
CA LYS A 45 1.47 -0.21 7.26
C LYS A 45 1.88 0.19 5.84
N PHE A 46 0.90 0.49 5.00
CA PHE A 46 1.17 0.88 3.62
C PHE A 46 1.97 2.19 3.54
N SER A 47 1.68 3.15 4.42
CA SER A 47 2.40 4.42 4.49
C SER A 47 3.84 4.22 4.95
N VAL A 48 4.09 3.37 5.96
CA VAL A 48 5.45 3.00 6.41
C VAL A 48 6.21 2.32 5.27
N PHE A 49 5.60 1.33 4.60
CA PHE A 49 6.23 0.66 3.47
C PHE A 49 6.62 1.65 2.35
N LYS A 50 5.74 2.60 2.02
CA LYS A 50 6.00 3.63 1.01
C LYS A 50 7.18 4.53 1.39
N VAL A 51 7.29 4.93 2.65
CA VAL A 51 8.45 5.69 3.18
C VAL A 51 9.75 4.92 2.97
N LEU A 52 9.76 3.64 3.33
CA LEU A 52 10.93 2.78 3.18
C LEU A 52 11.32 2.60 1.71
N LYS A 53 10.33 2.35 0.84
CA LYS A 53 10.56 2.15 -0.59
C LYS A 53 11.15 3.38 -1.24
N LEU A 54 10.59 4.57 -0.98
CA LEU A 54 11.09 5.85 -1.50
C LEU A 54 12.53 6.11 -1.04
N THR A 55 12.79 5.95 0.27
CA THR A 55 14.14 6.15 0.82
C THR A 55 15.16 5.23 0.16
N LEU A 56 14.84 3.95 0.02
CA LEU A 56 15.74 2.99 -0.63
C LEU A 56 15.92 3.31 -2.12
N THR A 57 14.88 3.80 -2.80
CA THR A 57 14.98 4.23 -4.20
C THR A 57 15.97 5.39 -4.34
N ASP A 58 15.86 6.40 -3.47
CA ASP A 58 16.76 7.56 -3.46
C ASP A 58 18.21 7.15 -3.14
N SER A 59 18.38 6.22 -2.19
CA SER A 59 19.69 5.82 -1.66
C SER A 59 20.41 4.81 -2.56
N ALA A 60 19.66 3.90 -3.18
CA ALA A 60 20.19 2.93 -4.14
C ALA A 60 20.34 3.52 -5.55
N GLY A 61 19.75 4.69 -5.83
CA GLY A 61 19.85 5.38 -7.12
C GLY A 61 18.91 4.84 -8.20
N GLY A 62 17.76 4.29 -7.82
CA GLY A 62 16.77 3.77 -8.75
C GLY A 62 15.81 2.73 -8.14
N LEU A 63 14.88 2.23 -8.94
CA LEU A 63 13.90 1.20 -8.55
C LEU A 63 14.45 -0.24 -8.65
N GLU A 64 15.64 -0.39 -9.24
CA GLU A 64 16.29 -1.67 -9.50
C GLU A 64 17.53 -1.84 -8.60
N GLY A 65 18.04 -3.07 -8.53
CA GLY A 65 19.25 -3.39 -7.76
C GLY A 65 19.03 -3.73 -6.29
N TYR A 66 17.80 -3.56 -5.77
CA TYR A 66 17.43 -3.98 -4.42
C TYR A 66 15.99 -4.53 -4.33
N GLU A 67 15.74 -5.30 -3.29
CA GLU A 67 14.45 -5.89 -2.95
C GLU A 67 14.26 -5.86 -1.43
N ILE A 68 13.13 -5.35 -0.95
CA ILE A 68 12.74 -5.53 0.45
C ILE A 68 12.20 -6.95 0.58
N LEU A 69 12.80 -7.76 1.45
CA LEU A 69 12.41 -9.16 1.66
C LEU A 69 11.35 -9.29 2.74
N LYS A 70 11.56 -8.65 3.89
CA LYS A 70 10.53 -8.56 4.95
C LYS A 70 10.81 -7.43 5.94
N LEU A 71 9.75 -7.03 6.62
CA LEU A 71 9.78 -6.12 7.75
C LEU A 71 9.61 -6.94 9.05
N HIS A 72 10.60 -6.83 9.93
CA HIS A 72 10.70 -7.57 11.18
C HIS A 72 10.16 -6.73 12.35
N ASP A 73 9.33 -7.36 13.16
CA ASP A 73 8.96 -6.86 14.49
C ASP A 73 10.12 -7.11 15.46
N ALA A 74 11.01 -6.13 15.58
CA ALA A 74 12.21 -6.19 16.41
C ALA A 74 12.09 -5.23 17.60
N ASP A 75 10.92 -5.24 18.27
CA ASP A 75 10.52 -4.30 19.33
C ASP A 75 11.68 -3.89 20.26
N PRO A 76 11.98 -2.59 20.41
CA PRO A 76 11.24 -1.41 19.92
C PRO A 76 11.59 -0.95 18.50
N LEU A 77 12.33 -1.74 17.73
CA LEU A 77 12.83 -1.40 16.39
C LEU A 77 11.96 -2.01 15.29
N LEU A 78 11.90 -1.34 14.15
CA LEU A 78 11.44 -1.93 12.89
C LEU A 78 12.66 -2.39 12.10
N GLY A 79 12.80 -3.70 11.86
CA GLY A 79 13.90 -4.26 11.06
C GLY A 79 13.51 -4.36 9.59
N VAL A 80 14.22 -3.70 8.69
CA VAL A 80 13.97 -3.76 7.24
C VAL A 80 15.03 -4.64 6.61
N GLU A 81 14.67 -5.85 6.22
CA GLU A 81 15.61 -6.69 5.49
C GLU A 81 15.58 -6.38 3.99
N VAL A 82 16.75 -6.04 3.47
CA VAL A 82 16.98 -5.65 2.09
C VAL A 82 17.97 -6.61 1.46
N LYS A 83 17.56 -7.21 0.34
CA LYS A 83 18.42 -7.93 -0.58
C LYS A 83 18.91 -6.96 -1.64
N PHE A 84 20.21 -6.98 -1.91
CA PHE A 84 20.81 -6.32 -3.06
C PHE A 84 21.13 -7.37 -4.13
N VAL A 85 20.85 -7.04 -5.38
CA VAL A 85 21.15 -7.86 -6.57
C VAL A 85 22.14 -7.16 -7.52
N ASP A 86 22.55 -5.95 -7.17
CA ASP A 86 23.54 -5.16 -7.90
C ASP A 86 24.51 -4.54 -6.88
N VAL A 87 25.81 -4.81 -7.07
CA VAL A 87 26.88 -4.29 -6.22
C VAL A 87 26.96 -2.76 -6.31
N ALA A 88 26.63 -2.17 -7.46
CA ALA A 88 26.65 -0.73 -7.64
C ALA A 88 25.51 -0.05 -6.85
N ALA A 89 24.30 -0.62 -6.87
CA ALA A 89 23.19 -0.19 -6.03
C ALA A 89 23.51 -0.30 -4.52
N CYS A 90 24.12 -1.41 -4.09
CA CYS A 90 24.54 -1.59 -2.71
C CYS A 90 25.60 -0.57 -2.28
N ARG A 91 26.60 -0.31 -3.14
CA ARG A 91 27.63 0.71 -2.89
C ARG A 91 27.03 2.11 -2.74
N ARG A 92 26.12 2.50 -3.63
CA ARG A 92 25.40 3.80 -3.54
C ARG A 92 24.60 3.91 -2.25
N PHE A 93 23.92 2.83 -1.85
CA PHE A 93 23.20 2.77 -0.59
C PHE A 93 24.14 2.97 0.61
N LEU A 94 25.28 2.27 0.66
CA LEU A 94 26.26 2.41 1.74
C LEU A 94 26.85 3.82 1.83
N GLN A 95 27.16 4.45 0.69
CA GLN A 95 27.63 5.84 0.64
C GLN A 95 26.56 6.83 1.16
N SER A 96 25.30 6.62 0.74
CA SER A 96 24.16 7.42 1.22
C SER A 96 23.90 7.18 2.71
N TYR A 97 24.13 5.97 3.20
CA TYR A 97 23.98 5.62 4.60
C TYR A 97 25.06 6.30 5.46
N GLY A 98 26.34 6.15 5.07
CA GLY A 98 27.47 6.73 5.81
C GLY A 98 27.52 8.26 5.80
N SER A 99 26.93 8.91 4.80
CA SER A 99 26.78 10.37 4.77
C SER A 99 25.57 10.90 5.56
N GLY A 100 24.73 10.01 6.11
CA GLY A 100 23.49 10.38 6.80
C GLY A 100 22.31 10.71 5.87
N ALA A 101 22.49 10.63 4.55
CA ALA A 101 21.43 10.93 3.58
C ALA A 101 20.23 9.96 3.72
N VAL A 102 20.47 8.69 4.02
CA VAL A 102 19.39 7.71 4.28
C VAL A 102 18.51 8.16 5.44
N GLN A 103 19.11 8.58 6.55
CA GLN A 103 18.38 9.05 7.74
C GLN A 103 17.56 10.30 7.43
N GLN A 104 18.15 11.26 6.71
CA GLN A 104 17.47 12.50 6.30
C GLN A 104 16.28 12.21 5.37
N SER A 105 16.46 11.36 4.35
CA SER A 105 15.38 10.96 3.44
C SER A 105 14.27 10.21 4.17
N LEU A 106 14.61 9.31 5.10
CA LEU A 106 13.62 8.62 5.94
C LEU A 106 12.76 9.62 6.71
N SER A 107 13.40 10.55 7.43
CA SER A 107 12.69 11.58 8.20
C SER A 107 11.80 12.45 7.31
N GLN A 108 12.30 12.90 6.17
CA GLN A 108 11.56 13.73 5.22
C GLN A 108 10.32 13.02 4.66
N HIS A 109 10.49 11.78 4.17
CA HIS A 109 9.40 10.98 3.62
C HIS A 109 8.39 10.60 4.70
N ALA A 110 8.85 10.25 5.89
CA ALA A 110 8.00 9.94 7.04
C ALA A 110 7.14 11.15 7.45
N CYS A 111 7.71 12.34 7.58
CA CYS A 111 6.96 13.56 7.89
C CYS A 111 5.85 13.83 6.86
N ARG A 112 6.14 13.62 5.58
CA ARG A 112 5.18 13.84 4.48
C ARG A 112 4.05 12.81 4.44
N LEU A 113 4.36 11.54 4.62
CA LEU A 113 3.41 10.44 4.39
C LEU A 113 2.68 9.99 5.67
N LEU A 114 3.29 10.17 6.85
CA LEU A 114 2.72 9.77 8.13
C LEU A 114 2.02 10.93 8.86
N HIS A 115 1.90 12.11 8.23
CA HIS A 115 1.27 13.32 8.79
C HIS A 115 1.82 13.69 10.19
N CYS A 116 3.13 13.53 10.38
CA CYS A 116 3.76 13.83 11.65
C CYS A 116 3.87 15.36 11.84
N PRO A 117 3.39 15.92 12.96
CA PRO A 117 3.36 17.38 13.20
C PRO A 117 4.74 17.98 13.52
N GLN A 118 5.78 17.16 13.73
CA GLN A 118 7.14 17.58 14.07
C GLN A 118 8.18 16.80 13.25
N GLU A 119 9.40 17.36 13.18
CA GLU A 119 10.54 16.73 12.53
C GLU A 119 10.87 15.39 13.20
N LEU A 120 10.63 14.30 12.48
CA LEU A 120 10.79 12.96 13.00
C LEU A 120 12.28 12.62 13.12
N VAL A 121 12.77 12.51 14.35
CA VAL A 121 14.12 11.99 14.61
C VAL A 121 14.09 10.47 14.59
N LEU A 122 14.85 9.88 13.67
CA LEU A 122 15.01 8.43 13.51
C LEU A 122 16.45 8.06 13.80
N GLU A 123 16.69 7.03 14.62
CA GLU A 123 17.99 6.39 14.70
C GLU A 123 18.00 5.18 13.77
N THR A 124 19.15 4.93 13.14
CA THR A 124 19.33 3.79 12.24
C THR A 124 20.50 2.95 12.70
N GLN A 125 20.42 1.64 12.48
CA GLN A 125 21.55 0.73 12.64
C GLN A 125 21.53 -0.27 11.48
N LEU A 126 22.67 -0.51 10.84
CA LEU A 126 22.78 -1.38 9.68
C LEU A 126 23.58 -2.64 10.01
N LYS A 127 23.02 -3.81 9.72
CA LYS A 127 23.68 -5.10 9.97
C LYS A 127 23.72 -5.98 8.73
N ALA A 128 24.77 -6.80 8.62
CA ALA A 128 24.88 -7.90 7.67
C ALA A 128 25.27 -9.18 8.43
N GLY A 129 24.32 -10.10 8.58
CA GLY A 129 24.46 -11.26 9.47
C GLY A 129 24.77 -10.82 10.90
N THR A 130 25.92 -11.25 11.43
CA THR A 130 26.40 -10.90 12.77
C THR A 130 27.18 -9.58 12.83
N HIS A 131 27.48 -8.96 11.70
CA HIS A 131 28.28 -7.74 11.63
C HIS A 131 27.40 -6.50 11.70
N THR A 132 27.78 -5.55 12.55
CA THR A 132 27.17 -4.21 12.58
C THR A 132 28.02 -3.28 11.73
N LEU A 133 27.50 -2.89 10.56
CA LEU A 133 28.23 -2.16 9.54
C LEU A 133 28.53 -0.72 9.95
N ASP A 134 27.75 -0.16 10.89
CA ASP A 134 27.98 1.16 11.47
C ASP A 134 29.42 1.37 12.00
N PHE A 135 30.09 0.28 12.41
CA PHE A 135 31.46 0.33 12.93
C PHE A 135 32.56 0.29 11.86
N CYS A 136 32.22 0.10 10.59
CA CYS A 136 33.18 0.00 9.49
C CYS A 136 32.75 0.74 8.21
N LEU A 137 31.89 1.75 8.32
CA LEU A 137 31.41 2.54 7.16
C LEU A 137 32.52 3.28 6.41
N ASP A 138 33.67 3.51 7.04
CA ASP A 138 34.86 4.10 6.40
C ASP A 138 35.51 3.14 5.38
N ASP A 139 35.26 1.83 5.49
CA ASP A 139 35.72 0.81 4.56
C ASP A 139 34.53 0.17 3.82
N LEU A 140 34.18 0.77 2.68
CA LEU A 140 33.07 0.31 1.83
C LEU A 140 33.29 -1.11 1.28
N GLU A 141 34.53 -1.53 1.01
CA GLU A 141 34.79 -2.87 0.48
C GLU A 141 34.52 -3.93 1.54
N LEU A 142 34.94 -3.66 2.78
CA LEU A 142 34.64 -4.54 3.92
C LEU A 142 33.12 -4.64 4.16
N CYS A 143 32.39 -3.52 4.08
CA CYS A 143 30.93 -3.53 4.18
C CYS A 143 30.29 -4.37 3.07
N LEU A 144 30.70 -4.19 1.81
CA LEU A 144 30.21 -4.96 0.68
C LEU A 144 30.50 -6.45 0.83
N GLN A 145 31.68 -6.81 1.33
CA GLN A 145 32.04 -8.19 1.61
C GLN A 145 31.14 -8.80 2.69
N HIS A 146 30.90 -8.10 3.79
CA HIS A 146 29.98 -8.57 4.84
C HIS A 146 28.54 -8.74 4.33
N ILE A 147 28.05 -7.81 3.51
CA ILE A 147 26.72 -7.90 2.89
C ILE A 147 26.66 -9.09 1.93
N HIS A 148 27.69 -9.32 1.11
CA HIS A 148 27.75 -10.44 0.18
C HIS A 148 27.84 -11.79 0.91
N GLN A 149 28.57 -11.89 2.03
CA GLN A 149 28.62 -13.10 2.86
C GLN A 149 27.28 -13.39 3.52
N SER A 150 26.53 -12.33 3.86
CA SER A 150 25.16 -12.41 4.34
C SER A 150 24.21 -12.69 3.17
N GLN A 151 24.15 -13.93 2.69
CA GLN A 151 23.25 -14.31 1.61
C GLN A 151 21.77 -14.25 2.04
N PRO A 152 20.84 -13.88 1.14
CA PRO A 152 19.42 -13.84 1.46
C PRO A 152 18.90 -15.27 1.68
N GLY A 153 18.68 -15.63 2.94
CA GLY A 153 18.23 -16.99 3.31
C GLY A 153 16.75 -17.26 3.07
N ARG A 154 15.97 -16.27 2.62
CA ARG A 154 14.53 -16.39 2.42
C ARG A 154 14.03 -15.65 1.18
N LEU A 155 12.90 -16.11 0.65
CA LEU A 155 12.14 -15.40 -0.38
C LEU A 155 11.47 -14.16 0.22
N ARG A 156 11.05 -13.24 -0.66
CA ARG A 156 10.23 -12.09 -0.28
C ARG A 156 8.92 -12.58 0.36
N ASP A 157 8.55 -12.01 1.50
CA ASP A 157 7.28 -12.30 2.19
C ASP A 157 6.08 -11.82 1.34
N ASP A 158 4.99 -12.59 1.34
CA ASP A 158 3.76 -12.28 0.58
C ASP A 158 3.19 -10.90 0.94
N GLU A 159 3.26 -10.53 2.22
CA GLU A 159 2.86 -9.20 2.69
C GLU A 159 3.63 -8.08 1.99
N ILE A 160 4.94 -8.25 1.77
CA ILE A 160 5.74 -7.27 1.06
C ILE A 160 5.39 -7.26 -0.42
N ALA A 161 5.13 -8.42 -1.02
CA ALA A 161 4.71 -8.52 -2.40
C ALA A 161 3.38 -7.79 -2.65
N GLU A 162 2.40 -7.95 -1.74
CA GLU A 162 1.12 -7.24 -1.77
C GLU A 162 1.32 -5.72 -1.65
N LEU A 163 2.17 -5.27 -0.74
CA LEU A 163 2.47 -3.84 -0.54
C LEU A 163 3.19 -3.21 -1.76
N ASP A 164 4.14 -3.92 -2.36
CA ASP A 164 4.80 -3.47 -3.61
C ASP A 164 3.80 -3.45 -4.78
N GLN A 165 2.92 -4.44 -4.90
CA GLN A 165 1.86 -4.46 -5.92
C GLN A 165 0.88 -3.30 -5.72
N GLN A 166 0.48 -3.02 -4.48
CA GLN A 166 -0.36 -1.89 -4.15
C GLN A 166 0.33 -0.57 -4.52
N LEU A 167 1.62 -0.42 -4.24
CA LEU A 167 2.40 0.76 -4.63
C LEU A 167 2.49 0.92 -6.15
N GLN A 168 2.77 -0.17 -6.87
CA GLN A 168 2.78 -0.18 -8.34
C GLN A 168 1.41 0.17 -8.92
N SER A 169 0.32 -0.32 -8.34
CA SER A 169 -1.03 0.02 -8.79
C SER A 169 -1.34 1.51 -8.61
N GLN A 170 -0.84 2.14 -7.54
CA GLN A 170 -0.96 3.58 -7.34
C GLN A 170 -0.09 4.38 -8.32
N ALA A 171 1.11 3.89 -8.65
CA ALA A 171 2.00 4.52 -9.62
C ALA A 171 1.53 4.37 -11.08
N LEU A 172 1.00 3.20 -11.45
CA LEU A 172 0.48 2.87 -12.78
C LEU A 172 -0.95 3.38 -13.02
N GLY A 173 -1.66 3.81 -11.97
CA GLY A 173 -2.80 4.71 -12.09
C GLY A 173 -2.45 6.05 -12.76
N HIS A 174 -1.15 6.30 -12.99
CA HIS A 174 -0.58 7.44 -13.69
C HIS A 174 0.13 7.05 -15.01
N ILE A 175 -0.43 6.13 -15.81
CA ILE A 175 -0.01 5.99 -17.21
C ILE A 175 -0.67 7.11 -18.03
N PRO A 176 0.10 8.03 -18.66
CA PRO A 176 -0.45 8.99 -19.61
C PRO A 176 -0.86 8.24 -20.87
N GLN A 177 -2.15 8.22 -21.18
CA GLN A 177 -2.60 7.89 -22.53
C GLN A 177 -2.16 9.02 -23.50
N PRO A 178 -1.79 8.69 -24.75
CA PRO A 178 -1.34 9.68 -25.75
C PRO A 178 -2.44 10.73 -26.04
N PRO A 179 -2.05 11.91 -26.56
CA PRO A 179 -2.74 13.16 -26.28
C PRO A 179 -4.05 13.26 -27.05
N THR A 180 -5.16 13.27 -26.31
CA THR A 180 -6.37 13.96 -26.76
C THR A 180 -6.59 15.16 -25.85
N LEU A 181 -6.29 16.32 -26.42
CA LEU A 181 -6.61 17.66 -25.93
C LEU A 181 -7.92 17.69 -25.15
N SER A 182 -7.87 18.03 -23.86
CA SER A 182 -8.67 19.11 -23.25
C SER A 182 -8.53 19.10 -21.73
N GLN A 183 -7.87 20.15 -21.24
CA GLN A 183 -8.11 20.92 -20.01
C GLN A 183 -8.21 20.20 -18.65
N GLU A 184 -7.29 20.65 -17.78
CA GLU A 184 -7.28 20.60 -16.31
C GLU A 184 -8.65 20.33 -15.66
N GLU A 185 -8.76 19.22 -14.93
CA GLU A 185 -9.72 19.09 -13.84
C GLU A 185 -9.01 18.82 -12.51
N PRO A 186 -9.50 19.38 -11.39
CA PRO A 186 -8.81 19.40 -10.11
C PRO A 186 -8.75 18.00 -9.48
N PRO A 187 -7.78 17.74 -8.57
CA PRO A 187 -7.64 16.46 -7.90
C PRO A 187 -8.91 16.17 -7.09
N VAL A 188 -9.63 15.13 -7.48
CA VAL A 188 -10.81 14.64 -6.76
C VAL A 188 -10.36 14.18 -5.36
N PRO A 189 -10.85 14.80 -4.27
CA PRO A 189 -10.45 14.43 -2.90
C PRO A 189 -10.75 12.94 -2.63
N SER A 190 -9.99 12.30 -1.74
CA SER A 190 -10.17 10.89 -1.35
C SER A 190 -11.55 10.55 -0.75
N ASN A 191 -12.41 11.54 -0.58
CA ASN A 191 -13.81 11.43 -0.15
C ASN A 191 -14.78 11.67 -1.31
N CYS A 192 -14.38 11.42 -2.55
CA CYS A 192 -15.22 11.66 -3.72
C CYS A 192 -15.10 10.51 -4.73
N PHE A 193 -16.14 10.30 -5.51
CA PHE A 193 -16.17 9.35 -6.62
C PHE A 193 -16.68 10.03 -7.90
N LEU A 194 -16.31 9.47 -9.04
CA LEU A 194 -16.73 9.97 -10.35
C LEU A 194 -17.94 9.19 -10.85
N PHE A 195 -19.01 9.89 -11.24
CA PHE A 195 -20.19 9.34 -11.90
C PHE A 195 -20.54 10.22 -13.09
N GLN A 196 -20.64 9.63 -14.29
CA GLN A 196 -20.89 10.36 -15.55
C GLN A 196 -20.00 11.61 -15.76
N LYS A 197 -18.71 11.52 -15.47
CA LYS A 197 -17.76 12.64 -15.56
C LYS A 197 -18.08 13.81 -14.61
N ARG A 198 -18.84 13.58 -13.55
CA ARG A 198 -19.05 14.52 -12.45
C ARG A 198 -18.51 13.93 -11.16
N VAL A 199 -17.97 14.79 -10.31
CA VAL A 199 -17.39 14.42 -9.03
C VAL A 199 -18.45 14.56 -7.94
N PHE A 200 -18.68 13.49 -7.18
CA PHE A 200 -19.62 13.45 -6.06
C PHE A 200 -18.90 13.09 -4.77
N GLU A 201 -19.38 13.58 -3.65
CA GLU A 201 -18.87 13.21 -2.33
C GLU A 201 -19.26 11.75 -1.99
N ASP A 202 -18.25 10.95 -1.64
CA ASP A 202 -18.36 9.56 -1.19
C ASP A 202 -18.71 9.46 0.30
N ARG A 203 -19.84 10.08 0.65
CA ARG A 203 -20.40 10.08 2.01
C ARG A 203 -20.99 8.71 2.39
N ILE A 204 -21.19 8.48 3.68
CA ILE A 204 -21.93 7.31 4.18
C ILE A 204 -23.38 7.40 3.69
N LEU A 205 -23.96 6.25 3.35
CA LEU A 205 -25.36 6.15 2.96
C LEU A 205 -26.28 6.67 4.07
N ALA A 206 -27.11 7.64 3.72
CA ALA A 206 -28.10 8.21 4.62
C ALA A 206 -29.47 7.56 4.42
N ALA A 207 -30.39 7.77 5.37
CA ALA A 207 -31.76 7.28 5.28
C ALA A 207 -32.49 7.72 3.99
N GLY A 208 -32.16 8.91 3.46
CA GLY A 208 -32.69 9.38 2.18
C GLY A 208 -32.24 8.55 0.97
N ASP A 209 -31.00 8.05 0.97
CA ASP A 209 -30.49 7.21 -0.12
C ASP A 209 -31.14 5.83 -0.09
N LEU A 210 -31.36 5.32 1.12
CA LEU A 210 -32.08 4.08 1.37
C LEU A 210 -33.51 4.14 0.82
N GLN A 211 -34.24 5.23 1.09
CA GLN A 211 -35.60 5.42 0.56
C GLN A 211 -35.61 5.55 -0.96
N ARG A 212 -34.73 6.38 -1.54
CA ARG A 212 -34.65 6.55 -3.01
C ARG A 212 -34.31 5.25 -3.72
N PHE A 213 -33.36 4.48 -3.19
CA PHE A 213 -33.03 3.16 -3.71
C PHE A 213 -34.22 2.21 -3.67
N SER A 214 -34.87 2.08 -2.51
CA SER A 214 -35.97 1.14 -2.29
C SER A 214 -37.18 1.43 -3.17
N ASN A 215 -37.45 2.73 -3.42
CA ASN A 215 -38.50 3.17 -4.32
C ASN A 215 -38.19 2.92 -5.81
N GLY A 216 -36.91 3.03 -6.21
CA GLY A 216 -36.54 3.05 -7.62
C GLY A 216 -35.99 1.74 -8.20
N VAL A 217 -35.46 0.83 -7.38
CA VAL A 217 -34.72 -0.34 -7.87
C VAL A 217 -35.64 -1.46 -8.40
N GLY A 218 -36.87 -1.54 -7.90
CA GLY A 218 -37.87 -2.51 -8.36
C GLY A 218 -37.34 -3.96 -8.38
N ARG A 219 -37.55 -4.67 -9.49
CA ARG A 219 -37.18 -6.10 -9.64
C ARG A 219 -35.67 -6.34 -9.69
N ASP A 220 -34.89 -5.31 -9.98
CA ASP A 220 -33.43 -5.39 -10.10
C ASP A 220 -32.71 -5.35 -8.75
N TRP A 221 -33.44 -5.26 -7.63
CA TRP A 221 -32.85 -5.23 -6.29
C TRP A 221 -31.91 -6.43 -6.05
N ARG A 222 -32.26 -7.63 -6.54
CA ARG A 222 -31.41 -8.82 -6.43
C ARG A 222 -30.11 -8.69 -7.22
N LYS A 223 -30.17 -8.05 -8.39
CA LYS A 223 -29.02 -7.83 -9.26
C LYS A 223 -28.06 -6.83 -8.60
N VAL A 224 -28.59 -5.74 -8.07
CA VAL A 224 -27.80 -4.76 -7.28
C VAL A 224 -27.24 -5.40 -6.02
N GLY A 225 -28.02 -6.23 -5.32
CA GLY A 225 -27.58 -6.98 -4.16
C GLY A 225 -26.39 -7.90 -4.47
N ARG A 226 -26.42 -8.60 -5.62
CA ARG A 226 -25.28 -9.45 -6.07
C ARG A 226 -24.05 -8.61 -6.41
N ALA A 227 -24.24 -7.42 -6.99
CA ALA A 227 -23.14 -6.49 -7.27
C ALA A 227 -22.51 -5.96 -5.97
N LEU A 228 -23.31 -5.55 -4.99
CA LEU A 228 -22.84 -5.15 -3.65
C LEU A 228 -22.18 -6.32 -2.91
N GLY A 229 -22.72 -7.52 -3.07
CA GLY A 229 -22.23 -8.76 -2.47
C GLY A 229 -20.83 -9.19 -2.92
N LYS A 230 -20.29 -8.67 -4.03
CA LYS A 230 -18.88 -8.93 -4.42
C LYS A 230 -17.92 -8.60 -3.28
N ASN A 231 -18.16 -7.46 -2.63
CA ASN A 231 -17.31 -6.89 -1.59
C ASN A 231 -18.00 -6.81 -0.20
N CYS A 232 -19.22 -7.32 -0.05
CA CYS A 232 -19.94 -7.36 1.23
C CYS A 232 -20.28 -8.79 1.62
N ARG A 233 -19.66 -9.31 2.69
CA ARG A 233 -19.86 -10.71 3.13
C ARG A 233 -21.31 -10.98 3.57
N ALA A 234 -21.99 -10.00 4.15
CA ALA A 234 -23.36 -10.14 4.64
C ALA A 234 -24.41 -10.30 3.52
N LEU A 235 -24.03 -9.99 2.28
CA LEU A 235 -24.85 -10.15 1.08
C LEU A 235 -24.40 -11.31 0.18
N LYS A 236 -23.39 -12.09 0.59
CA LYS A 236 -22.91 -13.28 -0.17
C LYS A 236 -23.79 -14.51 0.08
N GLY A 237 -23.67 -15.48 -0.83
CA GLY A 237 -24.31 -16.78 -0.69
C GLY A 237 -25.84 -16.69 -0.72
N PRO A 238 -26.57 -17.40 0.17
CA PRO A 238 -28.03 -17.44 0.15
C PRO A 238 -28.67 -16.17 0.69
N ALA A 239 -27.91 -15.17 1.17
CA ALA A 239 -28.47 -14.00 1.84
C ALA A 239 -29.51 -13.24 1.00
N ILE A 240 -29.28 -13.09 -0.30
CA ILE A 240 -30.22 -12.41 -1.21
C ILE A 240 -31.48 -13.25 -1.43
N ASP A 241 -31.31 -14.56 -1.56
CA ASP A 241 -32.44 -15.48 -1.78
C ASP A 241 -33.27 -15.63 -0.48
N ASN A 242 -32.63 -15.59 0.68
CA ASN A 242 -33.28 -15.53 1.99
C ASN A 242 -34.08 -14.23 2.15
N LEU A 243 -33.50 -13.06 1.83
CA LEU A 243 -34.23 -11.79 1.84
C LEU A 243 -35.43 -11.82 0.89
N ALA A 244 -35.30 -12.47 -0.26
CA ALA A 244 -36.39 -12.61 -1.21
C ALA A 244 -37.53 -13.45 -0.63
N TYR A 245 -37.21 -14.52 0.10
CA TYR A 245 -38.18 -15.39 0.76
C TYR A 245 -38.83 -14.73 1.99
N GLU A 246 -38.02 -14.13 2.87
CA GLU A 246 -38.47 -13.51 4.13
C GLU A 246 -39.44 -12.36 3.87
N TYR A 247 -39.15 -11.50 2.89
CA TYR A 247 -39.93 -10.28 2.62
C TYR A 247 -40.80 -10.37 1.36
N GLU A 248 -41.10 -11.58 0.87
CA GLU A 248 -41.93 -11.79 -0.33
C GLU A 248 -43.32 -11.14 -0.20
N ARG A 249 -43.92 -11.23 0.99
CA ARG A 249 -45.28 -10.73 1.25
C ARG A 249 -45.38 -9.22 1.36
N GLU A 250 -44.29 -8.55 1.71
CA GLU A 250 -44.22 -7.09 1.90
C GLU A 250 -43.92 -6.35 0.58
N GLY A 251 -43.42 -7.09 -0.41
CA GLY A 251 -43.24 -6.62 -1.77
C GLY A 251 -41.83 -6.12 -2.08
N LEU A 252 -41.64 -5.70 -3.34
CA LEU A 252 -40.31 -5.36 -3.88
C LEU A 252 -39.64 -4.18 -3.17
N TYR A 253 -40.43 -3.20 -2.72
CA TYR A 253 -39.92 -2.06 -1.97
C TYR A 253 -39.24 -2.52 -0.69
N GLU A 254 -39.92 -3.37 0.08
CA GLU A 254 -39.39 -3.85 1.36
C GLU A 254 -38.17 -4.75 1.15
N GLN A 255 -38.20 -5.64 0.16
CA GLN A 255 -37.04 -6.46 -0.19
C GLN A 255 -35.80 -5.61 -0.52
N ALA A 256 -35.98 -4.51 -1.27
CA ALA A 256 -34.92 -3.57 -1.58
C ALA A 256 -34.44 -2.80 -0.34
N TYR A 257 -35.38 -2.37 0.51
CA TYR A 257 -35.09 -1.68 1.76
C TYR A 257 -34.26 -2.56 2.69
N GLN A 258 -34.66 -3.81 2.88
CA GLN A 258 -33.97 -4.77 3.74
C GLN A 258 -32.60 -5.15 3.20
N LEU A 259 -32.45 -5.26 1.87
CA LEU A 259 -31.15 -5.46 1.24
C LEU A 259 -30.17 -4.34 1.61
N LEU A 260 -30.56 -3.09 1.39
CA LEU A 260 -29.66 -1.96 1.60
C LEU A 260 -29.48 -1.62 3.09
N SER A 261 -30.51 -1.83 3.91
CA SER A 261 -30.41 -1.78 5.37
C SER A 261 -29.38 -2.79 5.90
N ARG A 262 -29.44 -4.05 5.44
CA ARG A 262 -28.48 -5.09 5.80
C ARG A 262 -27.07 -4.76 5.35
N PHE A 263 -26.90 -4.15 4.18
CA PHE A 263 -25.61 -3.64 3.71
C PHE A 263 -25.04 -2.55 4.64
N ILE A 264 -25.87 -1.57 5.00
CA ILE A 264 -25.47 -0.47 5.89
C ILE A 264 -25.06 -1.01 7.27
N GLN A 265 -25.85 -1.93 7.83
CA GLN A 265 -25.56 -2.54 9.13
C GLN A 265 -24.27 -3.37 9.12
N ALA A 266 -24.01 -4.12 8.05
CA ALA A 266 -22.84 -4.98 7.95
C ALA A 266 -21.53 -4.22 7.68
N GLU A 267 -21.59 -3.16 6.89
CA GLU A 267 -20.39 -2.42 6.45
C GLU A 267 -20.11 -1.17 7.31
N GLY A 268 -21.10 -0.67 8.06
CA GLY A 268 -20.93 0.49 8.94
C GLY A 268 -20.40 1.72 8.20
N SER A 269 -19.24 2.25 8.62
CA SER A 269 -18.59 3.40 7.97
C SER A 269 -18.07 3.11 6.56
N ALA A 270 -18.01 1.84 6.14
CA ALA A 270 -17.68 1.43 4.78
C ALA A 270 -18.91 1.36 3.85
N ALA A 271 -20.13 1.56 4.36
CA ALA A 271 -21.36 1.65 3.57
C ALA A 271 -21.46 3.00 2.84
N ARG A 272 -20.55 3.24 1.89
CA ARG A 272 -20.42 4.53 1.20
C ARG A 272 -21.27 4.63 -0.07
N LEU A 273 -21.67 5.86 -0.40
CA LEU A 273 -22.52 6.20 -1.54
C LEU A 273 -21.94 5.72 -2.88
N GLY A 274 -20.64 5.87 -3.08
CA GLY A 274 -19.96 5.43 -4.30
C GLY A 274 -20.02 3.92 -4.53
N ARG A 275 -20.13 3.10 -3.47
CA ARG A 275 -20.34 1.65 -3.62
C ARG A 275 -21.74 1.32 -4.13
N LEU A 276 -22.75 2.04 -3.65
CA LEU A 276 -24.11 1.90 -4.14
C LEU A 276 -24.21 2.36 -5.60
N VAL A 277 -23.65 3.51 -5.93
CA VAL A 277 -23.66 4.03 -7.31
C VAL A 277 -22.96 3.09 -8.27
N ARG A 278 -21.77 2.58 -7.93
CA ARG A 278 -21.08 1.57 -8.78
C ARG A 278 -21.90 0.30 -8.96
N ALA A 279 -22.58 -0.18 -7.91
CA ALA A 279 -23.44 -1.35 -8.01
C ALA A 279 -24.66 -1.11 -8.91
N LEU A 280 -25.19 0.12 -8.92
CA LEU A 280 -26.26 0.55 -9.83
C LEU A 280 -25.76 0.64 -11.28
N GLU A 281 -24.55 1.17 -11.50
CA GLU A 281 -23.90 1.21 -12.83
C GLU A 281 -23.65 -0.19 -13.38
N ASP A 282 -23.06 -1.09 -12.58
CA ASP A 282 -22.87 -2.51 -12.91
C ASP A 282 -24.22 -3.19 -13.27
N SER A 283 -25.29 -2.73 -12.62
CA SER A 283 -26.65 -3.24 -12.84
C SER A 283 -27.38 -2.57 -14.01
N LYS A 284 -26.76 -1.59 -14.68
CA LYS A 284 -27.36 -0.76 -15.76
C LYS A 284 -28.56 0.10 -15.29
N LEU A 285 -28.57 0.48 -14.01
CA LEU A 285 -29.59 1.34 -13.38
C LEU A 285 -29.09 2.78 -13.23
N THR A 286 -28.58 3.34 -14.32
CA THR A 286 -27.95 4.66 -14.33
C THR A 286 -28.93 5.78 -13.94
N SER A 287 -30.19 5.70 -14.37
CA SER A 287 -31.23 6.67 -14.00
C SER A 287 -31.57 6.67 -12.51
N LEU A 288 -31.45 5.51 -11.85
CA LEU A 288 -31.62 5.42 -10.39
C LEU A 288 -30.42 6.01 -9.66
N ALA A 289 -29.21 5.77 -10.17
CA ALA A 289 -28.01 6.41 -9.63
C ALA A 289 -28.07 7.95 -9.76
N GLU A 290 -28.57 8.47 -10.87
CA GLU A 290 -28.83 9.92 -11.05
C GLU A 290 -29.82 10.45 -10.01
N ASN A 291 -30.94 9.76 -9.79
CA ASN A 291 -31.94 10.14 -8.80
C ASN A 291 -31.37 10.15 -7.37
N ILE A 292 -30.58 9.13 -7.01
CA ILE A 292 -29.94 9.06 -5.69
C ILE A 292 -28.92 10.19 -5.52
N LEU A 293 -28.22 10.57 -6.59
CA LEU A 293 -27.26 11.68 -6.61
C LEU A 293 -27.92 13.06 -6.80
N ASP A 294 -29.25 13.12 -6.87
CA ASP A 294 -30.05 14.33 -7.11
C ASP A 294 -29.61 15.09 -8.38
N ILE A 295 -29.20 14.34 -9.41
CA ILE A 295 -28.83 14.89 -10.71
C ILE A 295 -30.12 15.12 -11.49
N GLN A 296 -30.50 16.39 -11.65
CA GLN A 296 -31.63 16.77 -12.51
C GLN A 296 -31.38 16.27 -13.96
N PRO A 297 -32.37 15.63 -14.61
CA PRO A 297 -32.24 15.22 -16.00
C PRO A 297 -32.01 16.45 -16.88
N ARG A 298 -31.02 16.38 -17.78
CA ARG A 298 -30.89 17.36 -18.85
C ARG A 298 -32.06 17.13 -19.82
N GLU A 299 -32.91 18.15 -19.99
CA GLU A 299 -33.81 18.27 -21.15
C GLU A 299 -33.03 18.23 -22.47
#